data_AF-A0A0R1MD75-F1
#
_entry.id   AF-A0A0R1MD75-F1
#
_cell.length_a   1.000
_cell.length_b   1.000
_cell.length_c   1.000
_cell.angle_alpha   90.00
_cell.angle_beta   90.00
_cell.angle_gamma   90.00
#
_symmetry.space_group_name_H-M   'P 1'
#
loop_
_entity.id
_entity.type
_entity.pdbx_description
1 polymer ?
#
loop_
_entity_poly.entity_id
_entity_poly.type
_entity_poly.pdbx_seq_one_letter_code
_entity_poly.pdbx_strand_id
1 'polypeptide(L)'
;MTNKQKNSKSKKQAKGKKRLLITLSAILLIFLAASGYWEASHYQASPAAKEAAKVAVTSKQETTFKSKGQSKMTVVFYPGALVDPDAYSIWAKKLANAGYTVKIAHFPLNMAVLKAKAADSMTGKKEKFVIGGHSMGGAMAARYANQSTKKKLKGIFFLAAYADQKGRLDDKTFPALSITASQDGVLNWKNYQKGKKYLPKSTTFVSIKGGNHAGFGSYGDQRGDKKATISNQKQQRLIAQALIKWLRKIA
;
A
#
# COMPACT_ATOMS: atom_id res chain seq x y z
N MET A 1 -33.79 55.83 13.98
CA MET A 1 -32.47 55.34 14.48
C MET A 1 -31.43 56.44 14.27
N THR A 2 -30.74 56.86 15.32
CA THR A 2 -29.73 57.95 15.27
C THR A 2 -28.46 57.50 14.54
N ASN A 3 -27.73 58.45 13.91
CA ASN A 3 -26.50 58.19 13.15
C ASN A 3 -25.44 57.39 13.94
N LYS A 4 -25.42 57.52 15.27
CA LYS A 4 -24.52 56.80 16.19
C LYS A 4 -24.80 55.28 16.27
N GLN A 5 -26.08 54.87 16.20
CA GLN A 5 -26.48 53.45 16.22
C GLN A 5 -26.25 52.75 14.87
N LYS A 6 -26.45 53.46 13.73
CA LYS A 6 -26.08 52.93 12.40
C LYS A 6 -24.58 52.69 12.28
N ASN A 7 -23.76 53.62 12.80
CA ASN A 7 -22.30 53.49 12.80
C ASN A 7 -21.78 52.33 13.68
N SER A 8 -22.40 52.05 14.82
CA SER A 8 -21.95 50.93 15.68
C SER A 8 -22.32 49.55 15.10
N LYS A 9 -23.50 49.40 14.49
CA LYS A 9 -23.90 48.18 13.76
C LYS A 9 -23.02 47.93 12.53
N SER A 10 -22.71 48.97 11.75
CA SER A 10 -21.78 48.91 10.62
C SER A 10 -20.37 48.47 11.04
N LYS A 11 -19.81 49.07 12.11
CA LYS A 11 -18.49 48.69 12.64
C LYS A 11 -18.46 47.25 13.19
N LYS A 12 -19.52 46.76 13.83
CA LYS A 12 -19.63 45.35 14.27
C LYS A 12 -19.72 44.38 13.08
N GLN A 13 -20.52 44.70 12.05
CA GLN A 13 -20.59 43.90 10.82
C GLN A 13 -19.27 43.87 10.06
N ALA A 14 -18.56 45.00 9.93
CA ALA A 14 -17.23 45.07 9.31
C ALA A 14 -16.18 44.27 10.09
N LYS A 15 -16.20 44.30 11.43
CA LYS A 15 -15.34 43.46 12.28
C LYS A 15 -15.65 41.96 12.13
N GLY A 16 -16.92 41.59 11.99
CA GLY A 16 -17.35 40.21 11.71
C GLY A 16 -16.88 39.70 10.35
N LYS A 17 -17.05 40.52 9.29
CA LYS A 17 -16.54 40.20 7.94
C LYS A 17 -15.01 40.10 7.90
N LYS A 18 -14.29 40.99 8.59
CA LYS A 18 -12.82 40.94 8.69
C LYS A 18 -12.34 39.69 9.43
N ARG A 19 -12.99 39.28 10.52
CA ARG A 19 -12.68 38.03 11.23
C ARG A 19 -12.96 36.80 10.36
N LEU A 20 -14.09 36.78 9.65
CA LEU A 20 -14.42 35.70 8.71
C LEU A 20 -13.38 35.59 7.60
N LEU A 21 -12.97 36.71 7.00
CA LEU A 21 -11.93 36.73 5.96
C LEU A 21 -10.59 36.22 6.49
N ILE A 22 -10.17 36.65 7.68
CA ILE A 22 -8.93 36.15 8.31
C ILE A 22 -9.00 34.64 8.54
N THR A 23 -10.13 34.12 9.05
CA THR A 23 -10.31 32.67 9.25
C THR A 23 -10.27 31.91 7.93
N LEU A 24 -10.94 32.40 6.88
CA LEU A 24 -10.91 31.77 5.56
C LEU A 24 -9.51 31.77 4.94
N SER A 25 -8.78 32.89 5.07
CA SER A 25 -7.38 32.97 4.61
C SER A 25 -6.46 32.02 5.39
N ALA A 26 -6.65 31.88 6.71
CA ALA A 26 -5.88 30.94 7.52
C ALA A 26 -6.18 29.47 7.13
N ILE A 27 -7.46 29.12 6.90
CA ILE A 27 -7.85 27.80 6.41
C ILE A 27 -7.24 27.52 5.04
N LEU A 28 -7.27 28.49 4.13
CA LEU A 28 -6.65 28.37 2.81
C LEU A 28 -5.13 28.14 2.92
N LEU A 29 -4.43 28.89 3.77
CA LEU A 29 -2.99 28.70 4.00
C LEU A 29 -2.68 27.31 4.58
N ILE A 30 -3.47 26.83 5.54
CA ILE A 30 -3.33 25.47 6.07
C ILE A 30 -3.56 24.43 4.97
N PHE A 31 -4.57 24.64 4.12
CA PHE A 31 -4.88 23.74 3.01
C PHE A 31 -3.76 23.71 1.96
N LEU A 32 -3.18 24.88 1.64
CA LEU A 32 -2.03 24.99 0.73
C LEU A 32 -0.78 24.33 1.32
N ALA A 33 -0.51 24.54 2.61
CA ALA A 33 0.61 23.89 3.31
C ALA A 33 0.44 22.36 3.38
N ALA A 34 -0.76 21.87 3.69
CA ALA A 34 -1.07 20.45 3.70
C ALA A 34 -0.95 19.84 2.29
N SER A 35 -1.42 20.54 1.26
CA SER A 35 -1.29 20.12 -0.15
C SER A 35 0.17 20.11 -0.61
N GLY A 36 0.96 21.11 -0.24
CA GLY A 36 2.39 21.16 -0.55
C GLY A 36 3.17 20.04 0.15
N TYR A 37 2.86 19.77 1.43
CA TYR A 37 3.44 18.65 2.17
C TYR A 37 3.02 17.29 1.59
N TRP A 38 1.77 17.18 1.15
CA TRP A 38 1.23 15.99 0.48
C TRP A 38 2.01 15.68 -0.78
N GLU A 39 2.13 16.66 -1.69
CA GLU A 39 2.84 16.49 -2.96
C GLU A 39 4.31 16.14 -2.73
N ALA A 40 4.96 16.78 -1.76
CA ALA A 40 6.35 16.50 -1.41
C ALA A 40 6.56 15.11 -0.74
N SER A 41 5.52 14.56 -0.11
CA SER A 41 5.60 13.28 0.60
C SER A 41 5.03 12.10 -0.20
N HIS A 42 4.42 12.38 -1.35
CA HIS A 42 3.79 11.38 -2.20
C HIS A 42 4.81 10.77 -3.17
N TYR A 43 5.02 9.46 -3.05
CA TYR A 43 5.90 8.73 -3.96
C TYR A 43 5.15 8.35 -5.23
N GLN A 44 5.46 9.03 -6.33
CA GLN A 44 4.83 8.79 -7.63
C GLN A 44 5.40 7.54 -8.31
N ALA A 45 4.56 6.84 -9.07
CA ALA A 45 5.02 5.72 -9.89
C ALA A 45 6.05 6.18 -10.94
N SER A 46 7.11 5.38 -11.12
CA SER A 46 8.12 5.61 -12.15
C SER A 46 7.51 5.51 -13.56
N PRO A 47 8.14 6.08 -14.60
CA PRO A 47 7.68 5.92 -15.98
C PRO A 47 7.52 4.46 -16.38
N ALA A 48 8.42 3.58 -15.95
CA ALA A 48 8.34 2.14 -16.23
C ALA A 48 7.16 1.46 -15.52
N ALA A 49 6.81 1.90 -14.30
CA ALA A 49 5.63 1.43 -13.59
C ALA A 49 4.33 1.92 -14.26
N LYS A 50 4.26 3.20 -14.62
CA LYS A 50 3.13 3.78 -15.36
C LYS A 50 2.92 3.07 -16.71
N GLU A 51 4.00 2.75 -17.42
CA GLU A 51 3.94 1.98 -18.66
C GLU A 51 3.40 0.56 -18.42
N ALA A 52 3.85 -0.10 -17.34
CA ALA A 52 3.32 -1.40 -16.97
C ALA A 52 1.82 -1.33 -16.59
N ALA A 53 1.36 -0.24 -15.99
CA ALA A 53 -0.02 -0.04 -15.58
C ALA A 53 -1.01 0.07 -16.74
N LYS A 54 -0.56 0.48 -17.94
CA LYS A 54 -1.44 0.64 -19.14
C LYS A 54 -2.21 -0.61 -19.55
N VAL A 55 -1.76 -1.81 -19.17
CA VAL A 55 -2.47 -3.07 -19.47
C VAL A 55 -3.47 -3.48 -18.38
N ALA A 56 -3.57 -2.72 -17.29
CA ALA A 56 -4.50 -2.95 -16.21
C ALA A 56 -5.84 -2.27 -16.47
N VAL A 57 -6.88 -2.74 -15.78
CA VAL A 57 -8.16 -2.04 -15.66
C VAL A 57 -8.16 -1.30 -14.33
N THR A 58 -8.24 0.02 -14.38
CA THR A 58 -8.22 0.87 -13.18
C THR A 58 -9.61 1.39 -12.85
N SER A 59 -9.97 1.31 -11.58
CA SER A 59 -11.18 1.89 -11.01
C SER A 59 -10.81 2.79 -9.83
N LYS A 60 -11.80 3.46 -9.21
CA LYS A 60 -11.59 4.24 -7.98
C LYS A 60 -11.09 3.38 -6.80
N GLN A 61 -11.32 2.07 -6.83
CA GLN A 61 -11.06 1.17 -5.70
C GLN A 61 -9.79 0.35 -5.87
N GLU A 62 -9.37 0.09 -7.11
CA GLU A 62 -8.26 -0.80 -7.40
C GLU A 62 -7.72 -0.64 -8.84
N THR A 63 -6.45 -0.99 -9.02
CA THR A 63 -5.81 -1.29 -10.32
C THR A 63 -5.75 -2.81 -10.49
N THR A 64 -6.35 -3.35 -11.56
CA THR A 64 -6.51 -4.80 -11.76
C THR A 64 -5.80 -5.31 -13.01
N PHE A 65 -4.82 -6.18 -12.80
CA PHE A 65 -4.11 -6.94 -13.84
C PHE A 65 -4.77 -8.31 -13.98
N LYS A 66 -5.54 -8.50 -15.05
CA LYS A 66 -6.22 -9.79 -15.31
C LYS A 66 -5.22 -10.86 -15.74
N SER A 67 -5.36 -12.08 -15.22
CA SER A 67 -4.58 -13.23 -15.68
C SER A 67 -4.80 -13.49 -17.17
N LYS A 68 -3.77 -14.02 -17.85
CA LYS A 68 -3.97 -14.65 -19.16
C LYS A 68 -4.78 -15.94 -18.97
N GLY A 69 -6.03 -15.96 -19.44
CA GLY A 69 -6.96 -17.09 -19.27
C GLY A 69 -7.59 -17.16 -17.87
N GLN A 70 -8.08 -18.34 -17.49
CA GLN A 70 -8.71 -18.56 -16.18
C GLN A 70 -7.69 -18.36 -15.05
N SER A 71 -8.01 -17.47 -14.11
CA SER A 71 -7.13 -17.16 -12.98
C SER A 71 -7.00 -18.36 -12.04
N LYS A 72 -5.76 -18.72 -11.70
CA LYS A 72 -5.44 -19.76 -10.73
C LYS A 72 -5.73 -19.30 -9.29
N MET A 73 -5.51 -18.02 -9.01
CA MET A 73 -5.65 -17.40 -7.70
C MET A 73 -5.68 -15.88 -7.89
N THR A 74 -6.48 -15.17 -7.10
CA THR A 74 -6.40 -13.71 -7.02
C THR A 74 -5.37 -13.27 -5.99
N VAL A 75 -4.55 -12.30 -6.35
CA VAL A 75 -3.54 -11.69 -5.49
C VAL A 75 -4.01 -10.28 -5.15
N VAL A 76 -4.51 -10.10 -3.93
CA VAL A 76 -4.87 -8.78 -3.41
C VAL A 76 -3.64 -8.14 -2.80
N PHE A 77 -3.36 -6.89 -3.15
CA PHE A 77 -2.15 -6.20 -2.69
C PHE A 77 -2.46 -4.83 -2.09
N TYR A 78 -1.91 -4.56 -0.91
CA TYR A 78 -2.01 -3.29 -0.19
C TYR A 78 -0.69 -2.50 -0.35
N PRO A 79 -0.73 -1.35 -1.05
CA PRO A 79 0.42 -0.46 -1.20
C PRO A 79 1.02 0.04 0.13
N GLY A 80 2.29 0.44 0.05
CA GLY A 80 2.96 1.21 1.10
C GLY A 80 2.35 2.61 1.30
N ALA A 81 2.57 3.19 2.47
CA ALA A 81 2.04 4.51 2.82
C ALA A 81 2.51 5.58 1.84
N LEU A 82 1.59 6.38 1.32
CA LEU A 82 1.87 7.50 0.40
C LEU A 82 2.51 7.08 -0.93
N VAL A 83 2.57 5.79 -1.24
CA VAL A 83 3.07 5.29 -2.52
C VAL A 83 1.91 5.15 -3.49
N ASP A 84 2.08 5.69 -4.70
CA ASP A 84 1.17 5.49 -5.82
C ASP A 84 0.93 3.98 -6.07
N PRO A 85 -0.33 3.51 -6.09
CA PRO A 85 -0.67 2.12 -6.38
C PRO A 85 -0.03 1.58 -7.67
N ASP A 86 0.14 2.42 -8.69
CA ASP A 86 0.70 1.99 -9.97
C ASP A 86 2.20 1.71 -9.88
N ALA A 87 2.89 2.14 -8.82
CA ALA A 87 4.30 1.82 -8.59
C ALA A 87 4.57 0.30 -8.47
N TYR A 88 3.54 -0.51 -8.21
CA TYR A 88 3.64 -1.97 -8.06
C TYR A 88 3.29 -2.73 -9.36
N SER A 89 3.04 -2.01 -10.46
CA SER A 89 2.56 -2.56 -11.72
C SER A 89 3.53 -3.52 -12.41
N ILE A 90 4.84 -3.33 -12.25
CA ILE A 90 5.85 -4.11 -12.97
C ILE A 90 5.82 -5.59 -12.55
N TRP A 91 5.88 -5.88 -11.25
CA TRP A 91 5.76 -7.26 -10.78
C TRP A 91 4.32 -7.78 -10.89
N ALA A 92 3.31 -6.92 -10.73
CA ALA A 92 1.90 -7.32 -10.87
C ALA A 92 1.60 -7.84 -12.30
N LYS A 93 2.05 -7.11 -13.33
CA LYS A 93 1.98 -7.54 -14.74
C LYS A 93 2.66 -8.89 -14.97
N LYS A 94 3.79 -9.16 -14.29
CA LYS A 94 4.49 -10.46 -14.39
C LYS A 94 3.69 -11.60 -13.77
N LEU A 95 3.02 -11.36 -12.64
CA LEU A 95 2.12 -12.35 -12.02
C LEU A 95 0.89 -12.63 -12.89
N ALA A 96 0.30 -11.59 -13.48
CA ALA A 96 -0.80 -11.73 -14.44
C ALA A 96 -0.43 -12.59 -15.66
N ASN A 97 0.76 -12.36 -16.22
CA ASN A 97 1.31 -13.20 -17.28
C ASN A 97 1.57 -14.65 -16.84
N ALA A 98 1.77 -14.92 -15.55
CA ALA A 98 1.94 -16.26 -14.99
C ALA A 98 0.63 -16.97 -14.60
N GLY A 99 -0.52 -16.33 -14.85
CA GLY A 99 -1.86 -16.90 -14.63
C GLY A 99 -2.53 -16.50 -13.31
N TYR A 100 -2.10 -15.40 -12.69
CA TYR A 100 -2.67 -14.89 -11.43
C TYR A 100 -3.26 -13.51 -11.61
N THR A 101 -4.55 -13.32 -11.37
CA THR A 101 -5.14 -11.97 -11.34
C THR A 101 -4.57 -11.19 -10.16
N VAL A 102 -4.05 -9.98 -10.39
CA VAL A 102 -3.53 -9.10 -9.32
C VAL A 102 -4.44 -7.88 -9.20
N LYS A 103 -4.88 -7.59 -7.97
CA LYS A 103 -5.72 -6.44 -7.63
C LYS A 103 -4.98 -5.58 -6.62
N ILE A 104 -4.53 -4.39 -7.03
CA ILE A 104 -3.82 -3.44 -6.18
C ILE A 104 -4.84 -2.47 -5.60
N ALA A 105 -4.99 -2.44 -4.28
CA ALA A 105 -5.96 -1.60 -3.60
C ALA A 105 -5.62 -0.11 -3.72
N HIS A 106 -6.64 0.72 -3.94
CA HIS A 106 -6.55 2.16 -3.79
C HIS A 106 -7.11 2.55 -2.42
N PHE A 107 -6.35 3.39 -1.70
CA PHE A 107 -6.74 3.88 -0.40
C PHE A 107 -6.95 5.39 -0.45
N PRO A 108 -7.87 5.95 0.36
CA PRO A 108 -7.87 7.39 0.60
C PRO A 108 -6.46 7.79 1.04
N LEU A 109 -5.90 8.82 0.42
CA LEU A 109 -4.57 9.30 0.75
C LEU A 109 -3.49 8.17 0.67
N ASN A 110 -3.65 7.14 -0.17
CA ASN A 110 -2.69 6.03 -0.26
C ASN A 110 -2.26 5.45 1.12
N MET A 111 -3.20 5.41 2.07
CA MET A 111 -2.96 4.96 3.44
C MET A 111 -3.88 3.79 3.80
N ALA A 112 -3.32 2.58 3.80
CA ALA A 112 -4.05 1.34 4.08
C ALA A 112 -4.78 1.32 5.45
N VAL A 113 -4.28 2.08 6.43
CA VAL A 113 -4.92 2.20 7.77
C VAL A 113 -6.34 2.75 7.70
N LEU A 114 -6.65 3.57 6.69
CA LEU A 114 -7.97 4.19 6.51
C LEU A 114 -9.02 3.22 5.97
N LYS A 115 -8.61 2.05 5.44
CA LYS A 115 -9.54 1.06 4.87
C LYS A 115 -9.00 -0.36 4.97
N ALA A 116 -8.70 -0.84 6.18
CA ALA A 116 -8.12 -2.16 6.40
C ALA A 116 -8.95 -3.32 5.78
N LYS A 117 -10.27 -3.16 5.65
CA LYS A 117 -11.20 -4.14 5.04
C LYS A 117 -11.37 -4.03 3.52
N ALA A 118 -10.53 -3.28 2.81
CA ALA A 118 -10.66 -3.09 1.36
C ALA A 118 -10.76 -4.43 0.57
N ALA A 119 -10.03 -5.46 0.99
CA ALA A 119 -10.06 -6.78 0.36
C ALA A 119 -11.46 -7.45 0.34
N ASP A 120 -12.39 -7.02 1.19
CA ASP A 120 -13.76 -7.58 1.20
C ASP A 120 -14.53 -7.27 -0.08
N SER A 121 -14.39 -6.05 -0.62
CA SER A 121 -15.04 -5.64 -1.86
C SER A 121 -14.26 -6.04 -3.11
N MET A 122 -12.97 -6.35 -2.96
CA MET A 122 -12.09 -6.74 -4.07
C MET A 122 -12.21 -8.23 -4.44
N THR A 123 -12.87 -9.05 -3.62
CA THR A 123 -12.93 -10.51 -3.80
C THR A 123 -14.34 -11.07 -3.66
N GLY A 124 -14.76 -11.87 -4.62
CA GLY A 124 -16.04 -12.57 -4.61
C GLY A 124 -16.12 -13.64 -3.51
N LYS A 125 -17.35 -14.00 -3.10
CA LYS A 125 -17.59 -14.96 -1.99
C LYS A 125 -16.90 -16.32 -2.18
N LYS A 126 -16.79 -16.80 -3.44
CA LYS A 126 -16.18 -18.10 -3.78
C LYS A 126 -14.74 -17.98 -4.31
N GLU A 127 -14.24 -16.76 -4.51
CA GLU A 127 -12.94 -16.48 -5.13
C GLU A 127 -11.80 -16.85 -4.17
N LYS A 128 -10.94 -17.79 -4.58
CA LYS A 128 -9.71 -18.08 -3.84
C LYS A 128 -8.75 -16.90 -4.02
N PHE A 129 -8.20 -16.41 -2.91
CA PHE A 129 -7.26 -15.30 -2.97
C PHE A 129 -6.16 -15.42 -1.92
N VAL A 130 -5.05 -14.75 -2.19
CA VAL A 130 -4.05 -14.40 -1.18
C VAL A 130 -4.05 -12.89 -1.01
N ILE A 131 -3.61 -12.42 0.15
CA ILE A 131 -3.43 -10.99 0.42
C ILE A 131 -1.96 -10.71 0.72
N GLY A 132 -1.47 -9.55 0.35
CA GLY A 132 -0.18 -9.10 0.84
C GLY A 132 -0.04 -7.60 0.78
N GLY A 133 1.10 -7.09 1.21
CA GLY A 133 1.34 -5.66 1.16
C GLY A 133 2.78 -5.28 1.36
N HIS A 134 3.07 -4.04 1.00
CA HIS A 134 4.38 -3.42 1.17
C HIS A 134 4.41 -2.51 2.39
N SER A 135 5.47 -2.60 3.21
CA SER A 135 5.68 -1.74 4.38
C SER A 135 4.42 -1.67 5.28
N MET A 136 3.87 -0.47 5.52
CA MET A 136 2.60 -0.29 6.26
C MET A 136 1.43 -1.11 5.68
N GLY A 137 1.33 -1.22 4.35
CA GLY A 137 0.30 -2.02 3.69
C GLY A 137 0.38 -3.50 4.06
N GLY A 138 1.58 -4.03 4.26
CA GLY A 138 1.79 -5.41 4.71
C GLY A 138 1.31 -5.65 6.15
N ALA A 139 1.55 -4.70 7.06
CA ALA A 139 1.00 -4.76 8.42
C ALA A 139 -0.54 -4.72 8.40
N MET A 140 -1.15 -3.90 7.53
CA MET A 140 -2.61 -3.85 7.40
C MET A 140 -3.19 -5.10 6.75
N ALA A 141 -2.48 -5.69 5.78
CA ALA A 141 -2.86 -6.98 5.19
C ALA A 141 -2.86 -8.10 6.24
N ALA A 142 -1.90 -8.12 7.16
CA ALA A 142 -1.88 -9.05 8.30
C ALA A 142 -3.06 -8.86 9.25
N ARG A 143 -3.38 -7.60 9.60
CA ARG A 143 -4.56 -7.30 10.43
C ARG A 143 -5.87 -7.71 9.75
N TYR A 144 -5.99 -7.49 8.44
CA TYR A 144 -7.12 -8.01 7.66
C TYR A 144 -7.19 -9.53 7.72
N ALA A 145 -6.08 -10.22 7.46
CA ALA A 145 -6.03 -11.69 7.45
C ALA A 145 -6.37 -12.29 8.82
N ASN A 146 -5.96 -11.65 9.92
CA ASN A 146 -6.29 -12.09 11.27
C ASN A 146 -7.80 -11.98 11.55
N GLN A 147 -8.43 -10.92 11.08
CA GLN A 147 -9.86 -10.65 11.28
C GLN A 147 -10.77 -11.35 10.26
N SER A 148 -10.21 -11.89 9.17
CA SER A 148 -10.99 -12.44 8.07
C SER A 148 -11.61 -13.78 8.44
N THR A 149 -12.91 -13.93 8.22
CA THR A 149 -13.65 -15.19 8.32
C THR A 149 -13.75 -15.92 6.98
N LYS A 150 -13.16 -15.38 5.91
CA LYS A 150 -13.27 -15.94 4.55
C LYS A 150 -12.43 -17.21 4.42
N LYS A 151 -13.09 -18.39 4.33
CA LYS A 151 -12.47 -19.70 4.03
C LYS A 151 -11.68 -19.77 2.71
N LYS A 152 -11.84 -18.75 1.86
CA LYS A 152 -11.19 -18.64 0.55
C LYS A 152 -9.88 -17.83 0.58
N LEU A 153 -9.50 -17.25 1.72
CA LEU A 153 -8.14 -16.73 1.94
C LEU A 153 -7.17 -17.92 2.03
N LYS A 154 -6.21 -18.00 1.10
CA LYS A 154 -5.29 -19.14 0.93
C LYS A 154 -3.85 -18.88 1.37
N GLY A 155 -3.54 -17.64 1.75
CA GLY A 155 -2.20 -17.30 2.22
C GLY A 155 -2.00 -15.80 2.32
N ILE A 156 -0.88 -15.42 2.93
CA ILE A 156 -0.44 -14.02 3.05
C ILE A 156 1.00 -13.83 2.57
N PHE A 157 1.34 -12.67 2.03
CA PHE A 157 2.72 -12.30 1.76
C PHE A 157 3.08 -10.88 2.22
N PHE A 158 4.34 -10.67 2.56
CA PHE A 158 4.90 -9.42 3.03
C PHE A 158 6.06 -9.00 2.15
N LEU A 159 6.01 -7.75 1.67
CA LEU A 159 7.11 -7.09 0.96
C LEU A 159 7.68 -6.02 1.89
N ALA A 160 8.90 -6.20 2.40
CA ALA A 160 9.52 -5.31 3.39
C ALA A 160 8.56 -4.91 4.53
N ALA A 161 7.86 -5.88 5.08
CA ALA A 161 6.85 -5.67 6.11
C ALA A 161 6.86 -6.81 7.15
N TYR A 162 6.21 -6.57 8.27
CA TYR A 162 6.04 -7.55 9.35
C TYR A 162 4.63 -7.48 9.93
N ALA A 163 4.17 -8.61 10.47
CA ALA A 163 3.00 -8.66 11.33
C ALA A 163 3.31 -8.04 12.69
N ASP A 164 2.35 -7.29 13.23
CA ASP A 164 2.34 -6.87 14.62
C ASP A 164 1.36 -7.73 15.43
N GLN A 165 1.22 -7.45 16.73
CA GLN A 165 0.33 -8.20 17.60
C GLN A 165 -1.14 -8.20 17.13
N LYS A 166 -1.61 -7.12 16.50
CA LYS A 166 -2.99 -7.02 15.99
C LYS A 166 -3.17 -7.83 14.71
N GLY A 167 -2.10 -7.98 13.93
CA GLY A 167 -2.03 -8.84 12.75
C GLY A 167 -1.41 -10.20 13.03
N ARG A 168 -1.66 -10.76 14.22
CA ARG A 168 -1.16 -12.08 14.62
C ARG A 168 -1.80 -13.19 13.79
N LEU A 169 -0.97 -14.10 13.28
CA LEU A 169 -1.34 -15.19 12.35
C LEU A 169 -0.66 -16.53 12.69
N ASP A 170 -0.01 -16.64 13.86
CA ASP A 170 0.68 -17.85 14.32
C ASP A 170 -0.27 -19.03 14.60
N ASP A 171 -1.56 -18.76 14.75
CA ASP A 171 -2.66 -19.74 14.85
C ASP A 171 -3.24 -20.16 13.48
N LYS A 172 -2.84 -19.52 12.38
CA LYS A 172 -3.43 -19.76 11.05
C LYS A 172 -2.74 -20.93 10.34
N THR A 173 -3.55 -21.71 9.61
CA THR A 173 -3.08 -22.87 8.85
C THR A 173 -2.64 -22.54 7.43
N PHE A 174 -3.04 -21.39 6.89
CA PHE A 174 -2.58 -20.96 5.57
C PHE A 174 -1.10 -20.50 5.62
N PRO A 175 -0.33 -20.73 4.55
CA PRO A 175 1.07 -20.35 4.50
C PRO A 175 1.27 -18.84 4.41
N ALA A 176 2.47 -18.40 4.81
CA ALA A 176 2.93 -17.03 4.65
C ALA A 176 4.25 -16.96 3.87
N LEU A 177 4.49 -15.84 3.18
CA LEU A 177 5.76 -15.49 2.55
C LEU A 177 6.25 -14.14 3.07
N SER A 178 7.48 -14.07 3.57
CA SER A 178 8.12 -12.81 3.97
C SER A 178 9.31 -12.53 3.07
N ILE A 179 9.25 -11.48 2.27
CA ILE A 179 10.33 -11.03 1.40
C ILE A 179 10.92 -9.73 1.97
N THR A 180 12.22 -9.74 2.23
CA THR A 180 13.02 -8.57 2.64
C THR A 180 14.09 -8.26 1.61
N ALA A 181 14.80 -7.14 1.77
CA ALA A 181 15.95 -6.82 0.93
C ALA A 181 17.16 -6.42 1.79
N SER A 182 18.36 -6.74 1.35
CA SER A 182 19.57 -6.63 2.20
C SER A 182 20.05 -5.19 2.41
N GLN A 183 19.64 -4.25 1.55
CA GLN A 183 19.90 -2.82 1.68
C GLN A 183 18.64 -2.06 2.11
N ASP A 184 17.68 -2.72 2.76
CA ASP A 184 16.50 -2.06 3.29
C ASP A 184 16.87 -1.19 4.51
N GLY A 185 16.81 0.13 4.34
CA GLY A 185 17.07 1.12 5.39
C GLY A 185 15.82 1.54 6.16
N VAL A 186 14.63 1.26 5.65
CA VAL A 186 13.35 1.74 6.18
C VAL A 186 12.70 0.71 7.10
N LEU A 187 12.86 -0.58 6.79
CA LEU A 187 12.33 -1.68 7.58
C LEU A 187 12.90 -1.63 8.99
N ASN A 188 12.01 -1.53 9.98
CA ASN A 188 12.42 -1.67 11.37
C ASN A 188 12.80 -3.13 11.64
N TRP A 189 14.10 -3.45 11.52
CA TRP A 189 14.63 -4.80 11.65
C TRP A 189 14.36 -5.43 13.02
N LYS A 190 14.36 -4.65 14.10
CA LYS A 190 14.03 -5.13 15.45
C LYS A 190 12.59 -5.62 15.52
N ASN A 191 11.64 -4.82 15.00
CA ASN A 191 10.24 -5.19 14.95
C ASN A 191 9.98 -6.32 13.96
N TYR A 192 10.71 -6.37 12.84
CA TYR A 192 10.66 -7.48 11.90
C TYR A 192 11.04 -8.81 12.57
N GLN A 193 12.16 -8.87 13.30
CA GLN A 193 12.56 -10.09 13.99
C GLN A 193 11.56 -10.49 15.07
N LYS A 194 11.06 -9.53 15.86
CA LYS A 194 9.99 -9.78 16.85
C LYS A 194 8.71 -10.27 16.19
N GLY A 195 8.36 -9.73 15.02
CA GLY A 195 7.14 -10.03 14.30
C GLY A 195 7.07 -11.45 13.74
N LYS A 196 8.21 -12.14 13.60
CA LYS A 196 8.25 -13.55 13.17
C LYS A 196 7.43 -14.47 14.08
N LYS A 197 7.34 -14.16 15.38
CA LYS A 197 6.52 -14.94 16.33
C LYS A 197 5.03 -14.85 16.06
N TYR A 198 4.58 -13.87 15.28
CA TYR A 198 3.19 -13.66 14.90
C TYR A 198 2.85 -14.31 13.55
N LEU A 199 3.76 -15.07 12.94
CA LEU A 199 3.55 -15.67 11.64
C LEU A 199 3.32 -17.18 11.76
N PRO A 200 2.61 -17.81 10.80
CA PRO A 200 2.47 -19.25 10.74
C PRO A 200 3.83 -19.96 10.75
N LYS A 201 3.91 -21.13 11.38
CA LYS A 201 5.15 -21.95 11.38
C LYS A 201 5.61 -22.32 9.96
N SER A 202 4.69 -22.39 9.00
CA SER A 202 4.95 -22.66 7.58
C SER A 202 5.46 -21.45 6.78
N THR A 203 5.84 -20.36 7.44
CA THR A 203 6.31 -19.13 6.77
C THR A 203 7.60 -19.37 5.99
N THR A 204 7.59 -19.02 4.70
CA THR A 204 8.80 -18.96 3.87
C THR A 204 9.45 -17.59 3.99
N PHE A 205 10.74 -17.53 4.32
CA PHE A 205 11.51 -16.29 4.37
C PHE A 205 12.46 -16.18 3.18
N VAL A 206 12.46 -15.03 2.51
CA VAL A 206 13.32 -14.71 1.36
C VAL A 206 13.97 -13.34 1.58
N SER A 207 15.25 -13.23 1.25
CA SER A 207 15.95 -11.94 1.23
C SER A 207 16.54 -11.67 -0.16
N ILE A 208 16.19 -10.52 -0.74
CA ILE A 208 16.73 -10.06 -2.02
C ILE A 208 18.06 -9.37 -1.75
N LYS A 209 19.16 -10.07 -2.06
CA LYS A 209 20.52 -9.51 -1.96
C LYS A 209 20.66 -8.32 -2.91
N GLY A 210 21.14 -7.21 -2.37
CA GLY A 210 21.39 -5.95 -3.06
C GLY A 210 20.18 -5.06 -3.28
N GLY A 211 18.96 -5.55 -3.03
CA GLY A 211 17.75 -4.72 -3.10
C GLY A 211 17.56 -3.84 -1.88
N ASN A 212 16.73 -2.80 -1.99
CA ASN A 212 16.36 -1.88 -0.91
C ASN A 212 14.83 -1.84 -0.67
N HIS A 213 14.35 -0.99 0.23
CA HIS A 213 12.92 -0.88 0.56
C HIS A 213 12.10 -0.38 -0.64
N ALA A 214 12.52 0.75 -1.20
CA ALA A 214 11.79 1.40 -2.28
C ALA A 214 11.68 0.52 -3.53
N GLY A 215 12.67 -0.36 -3.73
CA GLY A 215 12.69 -1.33 -4.82
C GLY A 215 11.59 -2.40 -4.79
N PHE A 216 10.80 -2.51 -3.71
CA PHE A 216 9.58 -3.32 -3.70
C PHE A 216 8.44 -2.70 -4.52
N GLY A 217 8.43 -1.38 -4.66
CA GLY A 217 7.74 -0.66 -5.72
C GLY A 217 8.72 -0.14 -6.78
N SER A 218 8.22 0.62 -7.73
CA SER A 218 9.02 1.38 -8.68
C SER A 218 8.57 2.83 -8.61
N TYR A 219 9.11 3.55 -7.62
CA TYR A 219 8.74 4.95 -7.32
C TYR A 219 9.95 5.84 -6.98
N GLY A 220 11.17 5.36 -7.28
CA GLY A 220 12.40 6.10 -7.01
C GLY A 220 12.91 5.94 -5.58
N ASP A 221 13.73 6.89 -5.14
CA ASP A 221 14.36 6.87 -3.82
C ASP A 221 13.36 7.24 -2.71
N GLN A 222 13.61 6.69 -1.52
CA GLN A 222 12.80 6.95 -0.32
C GLN A 222 13.68 7.46 0.81
N ARG A 223 13.21 8.48 1.53
CA ARG A 223 13.91 9.00 2.71
C ARG A 223 14.11 7.89 3.75
N GLY A 224 15.34 7.74 4.22
CA GLY A 224 15.72 6.73 5.20
C GLY A 224 16.03 5.36 4.63
N ASP A 225 15.81 5.13 3.34
CA ASP A 225 16.27 3.91 2.68
C ASP A 225 17.77 3.99 2.34
N LYS A 226 18.38 2.84 2.04
CA LYS A 226 19.74 2.79 1.52
C LYS A 226 19.72 2.64 0.00
N LYS A 227 20.83 3.01 -0.64
CA LYS A 227 21.03 2.79 -2.07
C LYS A 227 21.10 1.29 -2.38
N ALA A 228 20.28 0.83 -3.31
CA ALA A 228 20.35 -0.54 -3.82
C ALA A 228 21.65 -0.75 -4.62
N THR A 229 22.19 -1.98 -4.58
CA THR A 229 23.32 -2.41 -5.41
C THR A 229 22.87 -3.17 -6.67
N ILE A 230 21.56 -3.37 -6.84
CA ILE A 230 20.94 -3.90 -8.06
C ILE A 230 19.95 -2.90 -8.63
N SER A 231 19.67 -2.98 -9.93
CA SER A 231 18.65 -2.15 -10.55
C SER A 231 17.25 -2.46 -10.04
N ASN A 232 16.36 -1.46 -10.03
CA ASN A 232 14.95 -1.64 -9.71
C ASN A 232 14.31 -2.73 -10.60
N GLN A 233 14.62 -2.75 -11.90
CA GLN A 233 14.14 -3.78 -12.83
C GLN A 233 14.55 -5.20 -12.36
N LYS A 234 15.78 -5.38 -11.89
CA LYS A 234 16.27 -6.67 -11.36
C LYS A 234 15.53 -7.04 -10.07
N GLN A 235 15.34 -6.10 -9.14
CA GLN A 235 14.58 -6.34 -7.92
C GLN A 235 13.11 -6.70 -8.21
N GLN A 236 12.44 -5.95 -9.09
CA GLN A 236 11.06 -6.22 -9.54
C GLN A 236 10.91 -7.63 -10.16
N ARG A 237 11.91 -8.08 -10.94
CA ARG A 237 11.96 -9.45 -11.45
C ARG A 237 12.08 -10.49 -10.33
N LEU A 238 12.97 -10.26 -9.36
CA LEU A 238 13.19 -11.18 -8.23
C LEU A 238 11.95 -11.28 -7.33
N ILE A 239 11.25 -10.16 -7.09
CA ILE A 239 9.97 -10.12 -6.37
C ILE A 239 8.94 -11.00 -7.09
N ALA A 240 8.75 -10.78 -8.39
CA ALA A 240 7.80 -11.57 -9.18
C ALA A 240 8.14 -13.08 -9.16
N GLN A 241 9.42 -13.43 -9.30
CA GLN A 241 9.87 -14.83 -9.25
C GLN A 241 9.60 -15.48 -7.89
N ALA A 242 9.89 -14.78 -6.79
CA ALA A 242 9.63 -15.28 -5.44
C ALA A 242 8.13 -15.49 -5.19
N LEU A 243 7.30 -14.51 -5.58
CA LEU A 243 5.85 -14.59 -5.48
C LEU A 243 5.29 -15.74 -6.33
N ILE A 244 5.67 -15.85 -7.60
CA ILE A 244 5.21 -16.93 -8.49
C ILE A 244 5.62 -18.31 -7.94
N LYS A 245 6.86 -18.45 -7.46
CA LYS A 245 7.35 -19.71 -6.86
C LYS A 245 6.51 -20.10 -5.64
N TRP A 246 6.18 -19.14 -4.79
CA TRP A 246 5.34 -19.38 -3.62
C TRP A 246 3.89 -19.69 -4.00
N LEU A 247 3.29 -18.90 -4.90
CA LEU A 247 1.92 -19.09 -5.40
C LEU A 247 1.72 -20.47 -6.04
N ARG A 248 2.71 -21.01 -6.76
CA ARG A 248 2.63 -22.36 -7.34
C ARG A 248 2.52 -23.48 -6.30
N LYS A 249 3.01 -23.27 -5.08
CA LYS A 249 2.94 -24.28 -4.01
C LYS A 249 1.59 -24.30 -3.29
N ILE A 250 0.76 -23.28 -3.49
CA ILE A 250 -0.46 -23.05 -2.70
C ILE A 250 -1.73 -22.92 -3.55
N ALA A 251 -1.57 -22.90 -4.88
CA ALA A 251 -2.67 -22.79 -5.85
C ALA A 251 -3.45 -24.10 -5.94
#